data_AF-A0A7J5VBA5-F1
#
_entry.id   AF-A0A7J5VBA5-F1
#
_cell.length_a   1.000
_cell.length_b   1.000
_cell.length_c   1.000
_cell.angle_alpha   90.00
_cell.angle_beta   90.00
_cell.angle_gamma   90.00
#
_symmetry.space_group_name_H-M   'P 1'
#
loop_
_entity.id
_entity.type
_entity.pdbx_description
1 polymer ?
#
loop_
_entity_poly.entity_id
_entity_poly.type
_entity_poly.pdbx_seq_one_letter_code
_entity_poly.pdbx_strand_id
1 'polypeptide(L)'
;MDLNQLVKQMIAFNKAVSDDNFRALTAAHEQTDRMVKQFWEKSPLFPDEGKKAVADWTKTHKKFCDDFKSRVDHNFQEAEYYFGNPKPTDK
;
A
#
# COMPACT_ATOMS: atom_id res chain seq x y z
N MET A 1 -23.98 2.60 -22.38
CA MET A 1 -22.77 1.98 -21.79
C MET A 1 -23.21 0.67 -21.17
N ASP A 2 -22.56 -0.45 -21.49
CA ASP A 2 -22.91 -1.75 -20.91
C ASP A 2 -22.54 -1.78 -19.41
N LEU A 3 -23.35 -2.44 -18.57
CA LEU A 3 -23.12 -2.56 -17.14
C LEU A 3 -21.75 -3.20 -16.85
N ASN A 4 -21.33 -4.19 -17.65
CA ASN A 4 -20.02 -4.82 -17.48
C ASN A 4 -18.87 -3.84 -17.78
N GLN A 5 -19.02 -2.97 -18.78
CA GLN A 5 -18.04 -1.93 -19.08
C GLN A 5 -17.96 -0.91 -17.95
N LEU A 6 -19.09 -0.52 -17.38
CA LEU A 6 -19.14 0.40 -16.23
C LEU A 6 -18.44 -0.22 -15.00
N VAL A 7 -18.69 -1.50 -14.70
CA VAL A 7 -18.02 -2.23 -13.61
C VAL A 7 -16.51 -2.28 -13.82
N LYS A 8 -16.04 -2.64 -15.03
CA LYS A 8 -14.61 -2.64 -15.36
C LYS A 8 -13.95 -1.26 -15.17
N GLN A 9 -14.63 -0.20 -15.60
CA GLN A 9 -14.14 1.17 -15.42
C GLN A 9 -14.06 1.57 -13.95
N MET A 10 -15.05 1.20 -13.13
CA MET A 10 -15.03 1.47 -11.70
C MET A 10 -13.89 0.72 -10.99
N ILE A 11 -13.63 -0.54 -11.35
CA ILE A 11 -12.50 -1.32 -10.80
C ILE A 11 -11.18 -0.66 -11.16
N ALA A 12 -10.97 -0.32 -12.44
CA ALA A 12 -9.76 0.35 -12.90
C ALA A 12 -9.53 1.70 -12.20
N PHE A 13 -10.59 2.49 -12.01
CA PHE A 13 -10.52 3.75 -11.28
C PHE A 13 -10.11 3.55 -9.81
N ASN A 14 -10.77 2.62 -9.09
CA ASN A 14 -10.46 2.35 -7.70
C ASN A 14 -9.04 1.81 -7.52
N LYS A 15 -8.56 1.00 -8.48
CA LYS A 15 -7.17 0.53 -8.50
C LYS A 15 -6.20 1.70 -8.64
N ALA A 16 -6.41 2.59 -9.61
CA ALA A 16 -5.56 3.75 -9.83
C ALA A 16 -5.51 4.69 -8.60
N VAL A 17 -6.66 4.98 -8.00
CA VAL A 17 -6.73 5.80 -6.76
C VAL A 17 -5.99 5.12 -5.62
N SER A 18 -6.15 3.80 -5.47
CA SER A 18 -5.43 3.02 -4.45
C SER A 18 -3.92 3.09 -4.67
N ASP A 19 -3.45 2.85 -5.89
CA ASP A 19 -2.03 2.90 -6.26
C ASP A 19 -1.41 4.29 -6.00
N ASP A 20 -2.12 5.35 -6.34
CA ASP A 20 -1.68 6.73 -6.08
C ASP A 20 -1.62 7.05 -4.58
N ASN A 21 -2.63 6.63 -3.81
CA ASN A 21 -2.65 6.81 -2.36
C ASN A 21 -1.51 6.06 -1.68
N PHE A 22 -1.25 4.80 -2.09
CA PHE A 22 -0.11 4.03 -1.58
C PHE A 22 1.22 4.73 -1.87
N ARG A 23 1.42 5.21 -3.11
CA ARG A 23 2.63 5.94 -3.48
C ARG A 23 2.82 7.19 -2.62
N ALA A 24 1.76 7.97 -2.41
CA ALA A 24 1.80 9.18 -1.59
C ALA A 24 2.13 8.87 -0.11
N LEU A 25 1.47 7.86 0.46
CA LEU A 25 1.71 7.42 1.84
C LEU A 25 3.14 6.89 2.03
N THR A 26 3.63 6.06 1.10
CA THR A 26 5.01 5.56 1.14
C THR A 26 6.02 6.72 1.10
N ALA A 27 5.84 7.69 0.21
CA ALA A 27 6.74 8.84 0.13
C ALA A 27 6.75 9.69 1.42
N ALA A 28 5.58 9.93 2.01
CA ALA A 28 5.45 10.65 3.27
C ALA A 28 6.10 9.88 4.44
N HIS A 29 5.92 8.56 4.49
CA HIS A 29 6.53 7.70 5.49
C HIS A 29 8.06 7.70 5.37
N GLU A 30 8.60 7.51 4.16
CA GLU A 30 10.05 7.55 3.92
C GLU A 30 10.66 8.91 4.28
N GLN A 31 9.95 10.01 4.01
CA GLN A 31 10.38 11.34 4.43
C GLN A 31 10.43 11.46 5.95
N THR A 32 9.39 10.98 6.63
CA THR A 32 9.30 10.99 8.10
C THR A 32 10.42 10.14 8.70
N ASP A 33 10.64 8.93 8.19
CA ASP A 33 11.72 8.04 8.63
C ASP A 33 13.10 8.70 8.49
N ARG A 34 13.34 9.40 7.37
CA ARG A 34 14.59 10.17 7.19
C ARG A 34 14.75 11.26 8.25
N MET A 35 13.70 12.04 8.51
CA MET A 35 13.73 13.11 9.52
C MET A 35 13.97 12.54 10.93
N VAL A 36 13.26 11.46 11.27
CA VAL A 36 13.37 10.76 12.55
C VAL A 36 14.78 10.19 12.75
N LYS A 37 15.33 9.54 11.71
CA LYS A 37 16.70 9.01 11.75
C LYS A 37 17.73 10.11 11.96
N GLN A 38 17.63 11.21 11.21
CA GLN A 38 18.51 12.38 11.37
C GLN A 38 18.42 13.00 12.77
N PHE A 39 17.23 13.04 13.36
CA PHE A 39 17.02 13.55 14.71
C PHE A 39 17.72 12.66 15.76
N TRP A 40 17.57 11.34 15.69
CA TRP A 40 18.16 10.44 16.70
C TRP A 40 19.65 10.20 16.58
N GLU A 41 20.21 10.21 15.37
CA GLU A 41 21.67 10.12 15.19
C GLU A 41 22.40 11.26 15.91
N LYS A 42 21.77 12.43 16.01
CA LYS A 42 22.34 13.63 16.62
C LYS A 42 21.84 13.90 18.04
N SER A 43 20.88 13.13 18.54
CA SER A 43 20.22 13.41 19.81
C SER A 43 20.87 12.63 20.97
N PRO A 44 21.37 13.32 22.02
CA PRO A 44 21.83 12.67 23.25
C PRO A 44 20.66 12.22 24.15
N LEU A 45 19.40 12.49 23.76
CA LEU A 45 18.22 12.29 24.60
C LEU A 45 17.75 10.83 24.68
N PHE A 46 18.23 9.95 23.81
CA PHE A 46 17.74 8.57 23.72
C PHE A 46 18.87 7.56 23.89
N PRO A 47 18.73 6.57 24.80
CA PRO A 47 19.67 5.46 24.90
C PRO A 47 19.60 4.56 23.66
N ASP A 48 20.66 3.78 23.42
CA ASP A 48 20.81 2.95 22.23
C ASP A 48 19.69 1.92 22.05
N GLU A 49 19.15 1.40 23.16
CA GLU A 49 18.02 0.48 23.14
C GLU A 49 16.74 1.13 22.58
N GLY A 50 16.50 2.41 22.90
CA GLY A 50 15.38 3.18 22.33
C GLY A 50 15.54 3.40 20.83
N LYS A 51 16.76 3.72 20.38
CA LYS A 51 17.07 3.85 18.94
C LYS A 51 16.84 2.54 18.19
N LYS A 52 17.25 1.41 18.79
CA LYS A 52 17.02 0.07 18.22
C LYS A 52 15.53 -0.26 18.14
N ALA A 53 14.78 -0.04 19.22
CA ALA A 53 13.36 -0.34 19.28
C ALA A 53 12.57 0.37 18.17
N VAL A 54 12.91 1.62 17.88
CA VAL A 54 12.24 2.31 16.79
C VAL A 54 12.71 1.86 15.41
N ALA A 55 14.00 1.58 15.22
CA ALA A 55 14.45 1.01 13.95
C ALA A 55 13.71 -0.31 13.61
N ASP A 56 13.50 -1.16 14.61
CA ASP A 56 12.73 -2.39 14.48
C ASP A 56 11.22 -2.13 14.24
N TRP A 57 10.65 -1.12 14.90
CA TRP A 57 9.27 -0.70 14.65
C TRP A 57 9.05 -0.18 13.23
N THR A 58 9.90 0.74 12.74
CA THR A 58 9.84 1.27 11.38
C THR A 58 9.96 0.14 10.34
N LYS A 59 10.88 -0.80 10.55
CA LYS A 59 11.03 -1.97 9.66
C LYS A 59 9.76 -2.83 9.63
N THR A 60 9.16 -3.08 10.79
CA THR A 60 7.92 -3.87 10.91
C THR A 60 6.75 -3.15 10.26
N HIS A 61 6.62 -1.83 10.47
CA HIS A 61 5.61 -1.00 9.85
C HIS A 61 5.73 -0.99 8.32
N LYS A 62 6.94 -0.81 7.78
CA LYS A 62 7.18 -0.90 6.34
C LYS A 62 6.74 -2.25 5.76
N LYS A 63 7.13 -3.34 6.41
CA LYS A 63 6.72 -4.70 6.00
C LYS A 63 5.19 -4.84 5.99
N PHE A 64 4.52 -4.34 7.02
CA PHE A 64 3.06 -4.37 7.08
C PHE A 64 2.42 -3.61 5.90
N CYS A 65 2.91 -2.41 5.57
CA CYS A 65 2.43 -1.65 4.42
C CYS A 65 2.65 -2.39 3.09
N ASP A 66 3.83 -2.98 2.90
CA ASP A 66 4.18 -3.72 1.68
C ASP A 66 3.28 -4.97 1.53
N ASP A 67 3.08 -5.73 2.62
CA ASP A 67 2.20 -6.91 2.64
C ASP A 67 0.72 -6.51 2.40
N PHE A 68 0.26 -5.38 2.96
CA PHE A 68 -1.08 -4.86 2.74
C PHE A 68 -1.28 -4.43 1.28
N LYS A 69 -0.33 -3.71 0.69
CA LYS A 69 -0.39 -3.34 -0.73
C LYS A 69 -0.46 -4.58 -1.62
N SER A 70 0.38 -5.58 -1.37
CA SER A 70 0.38 -6.85 -2.11
C SER A 70 -1.00 -7.52 -2.07
N ARG A 71 -1.65 -7.54 -0.90
CA ARG A 71 -3.00 -8.10 -0.75
C ARG A 71 -4.05 -7.30 -1.53
N VAL A 72 -3.97 -5.97 -1.51
CA VAL A 72 -4.88 -5.10 -2.27
C VAL A 72 -4.69 -5.31 -3.78
N ASP A 73 -3.45 -5.34 -4.26
CA ASP A 73 -3.12 -5.57 -5.68
C ASP A 73 -3.66 -6.93 -6.16
N HIS A 74 -3.48 -7.99 -5.36
CA HIS A 74 -4.05 -9.31 -5.64
C HIS A 74 -5.57 -9.27 -5.75
N ASN A 75 -6.27 -8.62 -4.82
CA ASN A 75 -7.73 -8.54 -4.84
C ASN A 75 -8.25 -7.78 -6.07
N PHE A 76 -7.53 -6.74 -6.52
CA PHE A 76 -7.87 -6.04 -7.76
C PHE A 76 -7.67 -6.94 -8.99
N GLN A 77 -6.58 -7.73 -9.04
CA GLN A 77 -6.37 -8.71 -10.11
C GLN A 77 -7.47 -9.76 -10.15
N GLU A 78 -7.90 -10.27 -8.99
CA GLU A 78 -9.03 -11.20 -8.91
C GLU A 78 -10.32 -10.55 -9.41
N ALA A 79 -10.62 -9.32 -8.99
CA ALA A 79 -11.80 -8.59 -9.45
C ALA A 79 -11.75 -8.38 -10.99
N GLU A 80 -10.61 -7.96 -11.53
CA GLU A 80 -10.41 -7.82 -12.97
C GLU A 80 -10.59 -9.15 -13.71
N TYR A 81 -10.16 -10.28 -13.14
CA TYR A 81 -10.39 -11.60 -13.71
C TYR A 81 -11.87 -11.99 -13.70
N TYR A 82 -12.53 -11.89 -12.55
CA TYR A 82 -13.95 -12.26 -12.38
C TYR A 82 -14.89 -11.44 -13.26
N PHE A 83 -14.66 -10.13 -13.37
CA PHE A 83 -15.47 -9.23 -14.18
C PHE A 83 -14.95 -9.10 -15.62
N GLY A 84 -13.70 -9.51 -15.88
CA GLY A 84 -13.04 -9.57 -17.18
C GLY A 84 -13.56 -10.68 -18.08
N ASN A 85 -13.77 -11.86 -17.50
CA ASN A 85 -14.24 -13.08 -18.14
C ASN A 85 -15.64 -13.45 -17.64
N PRO A 86 -16.73 -12.91 -18.24
CA PRO A 86 -18.06 -13.36 -17.88
C PRO A 86 -18.15 -14.87 -18.11
N LYS A 87 -18.60 -15.63 -17.09
CA LYS A 87 -18.94 -17.04 -17.28
C LYS A 87 -19.91 -17.16 -18.46
N PRO A 88 -19.77 -18.18 -19.34
CA PRO A 88 -20.81 -18.46 -20.30
C PRO A 88 -22.11 -18.63 -19.52
N THR A 89 -23.09 -17.76 -19.77
CA THR A 89 -24.45 -18.00 -19.30
C THR A 89 -24.92 -19.27 -19.98
N ASP A 90 -25.05 -20.36 -19.21
CA ASP A 90 -25.78 -21.55 -19.64
C ASP A 90 -27.17 -21.09 -20.10
N LYS A 91 -27.40 -21.13 -21.41
CA LYS A 91 -28.70 -20.98 -22.05
C LYS A 91 -29.22 -22.36 -22.40
#